data_AF-A0A9C8I968-F1
#
_entry.id   AF-A0A9C8I968-F1
#
_cell.length_a   1.000
_cell.length_b   1.000
_cell.length_c   1.000
_cell.angle_alpha   90.00
_cell.angle_beta   90.00
_cell.angle_gamma   90.00
#
_symmetry.space_group_name_H-M   'P 1'
#
loop_
_entity.id
_entity.type
_entity.pdbx_description
1 polymer ?
#
loop_
_entity_poly.entity_id
_entity_poly.type
_entity_poly.pdbx_seq_one_letter_code
_entity_poly.pdbx_strand_id
1 'polypeptide(L)'
;MRKVFQVLGRVVLPIVILAGCSSGNHPVIPEVDSGIENMPVQTADGNTNTHLWGYYDVFIDIENLTVEAVENRKAMFTANVVNFINSMPAGLTFQIHGTKPGPGYIDVDIDVSIMHPFPGMTQFNGYDVRGVFMGDGFGTLNYNSKLKYPVDGIDQLMLPDPVDGIGGPDGYTRWFNKPEFSMGGMPLLQYTQGHLATPTFNGTATLNAYKYFADGLISNADLWGYLSANPGYNGKFSSGSKNTRNYYLRFPDSKGVKYGYAITANWEGPDIHPSNAPESVACKVNDSSTVWYVDSSQNGGKLILDISLWNWGNQPSKIFIESTVLSSVYELTSDEMVPFGGNEHYSTWHVEIPADNVTGLENQEYWVISQHDEYDYTNEFGVNNLAGTDKLAALFRCPLTVLGEPVSDLEVISPNGGEILWMAMSHEILWDTGSSGISNVKIEWSTDNFQSDVRTIVESTPNDGSYMWVPIPNVETDTARVRVSDVAGSGSDTSDGDFTIALPVWLKFQDEVEVSNSTVSFATWTPRPYEQWLDEFSTAISQDSDGMAH
;
A
#
# COMPACT_ATOMS: atom_id res chain seq x y z
N MET A 1 66.01 70.45 -27.57
CA MET A 1 65.26 69.89 -26.42
C MET A 1 66.02 68.63 -26.02
N ARG A 2 66.82 68.60 -24.92
CA ARG A 2 66.46 68.45 -23.48
C ARG A 2 65.69 67.14 -23.19
N LYS A 3 66.05 66.26 -22.23
CA LYS A 3 67.26 66.02 -21.38
C LYS A 3 67.24 64.49 -21.00
N VAL A 4 68.34 63.70 -20.97
CA VAL A 4 69.48 63.54 -20.01
C VAL A 4 69.13 62.89 -18.64
N PHE A 5 70.01 61.99 -18.15
CA PHE A 5 70.07 61.15 -16.91
C PHE A 5 69.33 59.78 -16.98
N GLN A 6 69.86 58.58 -16.63
CA GLN A 6 70.86 58.04 -15.63
C GLN A 6 70.24 57.60 -14.28
N VAL A 7 70.41 56.36 -13.73
CA VAL A 7 71.61 55.52 -13.36
C VAL A 7 72.15 55.92 -11.95
N LEU A 8 72.52 55.06 -10.96
CA LEU A 8 72.92 53.62 -10.84
C LEU A 8 72.80 53.06 -9.38
N GLY A 9 72.86 51.73 -9.19
CA GLY A 9 73.55 51.04 -8.05
C GLY A 9 72.66 50.36 -6.99
N ARG A 10 73.01 49.25 -6.33
CA ARG A 10 74.24 48.39 -6.21
C ARG A 10 73.77 46.90 -6.16
N VAL A 11 74.43 45.83 -6.63
CA VAL A 11 75.82 45.26 -6.51
C VAL A 11 76.17 44.71 -5.12
N VAL A 12 76.39 43.37 -4.99
CA VAL A 12 77.41 42.63 -4.18
C VAL A 12 77.20 41.08 -4.21
N LEU A 13 78.25 40.29 -3.87
CA LEU A 13 78.42 38.81 -3.90
C LEU A 13 79.48 38.42 -2.80
N PRO A 14 79.84 37.14 -2.48
CA PRO A 14 79.39 35.82 -3.01
C PRO A 14 79.21 34.64 -1.99
N ILE A 15 78.73 33.49 -2.51
CA ILE A 15 79.11 32.07 -2.29
C ILE A 15 79.84 31.61 -0.98
N VAL A 16 79.38 30.47 -0.43
CA VAL A 16 80.15 29.40 0.26
C VAL A 16 79.48 28.03 -0.07
N ILE A 17 80.04 26.81 -0.28
CA ILE A 17 81.39 26.15 -0.34
C ILE A 17 81.65 25.03 0.71
N LEU A 18 81.63 23.77 0.22
CA LEU A 18 82.25 22.51 0.76
C LEU A 18 81.74 21.94 2.11
N ALA A 19 81.83 20.63 2.42
CA ALA A 19 82.29 19.40 1.70
C ALA A 19 81.31 18.23 2.02
N GLY A 20 81.18 17.15 1.23
CA GLY A 20 82.06 15.96 1.20
C GLY A 20 81.43 14.79 2.01
N CYS A 21 81.40 13.50 1.62
CA CYS A 21 82.08 12.77 0.54
C CYS A 21 81.28 11.52 0.05
N SER A 22 81.49 11.11 -1.21
CA SER A 22 81.74 9.74 -1.73
C SER A 22 81.53 8.54 -0.76
N SER A 23 80.89 7.40 -1.09
CA SER A 23 80.36 6.81 -2.36
C SER A 23 79.71 5.43 -2.05
N GLY A 24 78.88 4.74 -2.87
CA GLY A 24 78.38 4.97 -4.23
C GLY A 24 78.92 3.98 -5.29
N ASN A 25 78.18 2.92 -5.68
CA ASN A 25 78.54 2.03 -6.83
C ASN A 25 77.33 1.26 -7.44
N HIS A 26 77.38 1.01 -8.77
CA HIS A 26 76.48 0.23 -9.65
C HIS A 26 75.05 0.76 -10.00
N PRO A 27 74.48 0.43 -11.19
CA PRO A 27 73.36 1.20 -11.79
C PRO A 27 72.14 0.40 -12.33
N VAL A 28 71.11 1.15 -12.76
CA VAL A 28 69.95 0.77 -13.60
C VAL A 28 68.83 -0.05 -12.94
N ILE A 29 67.95 0.65 -12.23
CA ILE A 29 66.48 0.53 -12.37
C ILE A 29 65.94 1.98 -12.43
N PRO A 30 64.95 2.32 -13.30
CA PRO A 30 64.21 3.56 -13.16
C PRO A 30 63.25 3.42 -11.97
N GLU A 31 63.61 4.00 -10.84
CA GLU A 31 62.75 4.06 -9.66
C GLU A 31 61.61 5.05 -9.91
N VAL A 32 60.38 4.68 -9.53
CA VAL A 32 59.20 5.55 -9.68
C VAL A 32 59.29 6.65 -8.63
N ASP A 33 59.25 7.90 -9.05
CA ASP A 33 59.30 9.05 -8.15
C ASP A 33 58.06 9.06 -7.23
N SER A 34 58.26 8.70 -5.97
CA SER A 34 57.24 8.69 -4.91
C SER A 34 56.95 10.12 -4.41
N GLY A 35 56.64 11.02 -5.33
CA GLY A 35 56.58 12.47 -5.13
C GLY A 35 55.31 13.01 -4.47
N ILE A 36 54.41 12.16 -3.96
CA ILE A 36 53.17 12.58 -3.27
C ILE A 36 52.90 11.74 -2.01
N GLU A 37 53.91 11.62 -1.13
CA GLU A 37 53.66 11.31 0.28
C GLU A 37 54.16 12.44 1.17
N ASN A 38 53.36 12.80 2.20
CA ASN A 38 53.64 13.85 3.18
C ASN A 38 53.53 15.31 2.67
N MET A 39 52.42 15.67 2.01
CA MET A 39 51.82 16.97 2.36
C MET A 39 51.24 16.87 3.78
N PRO A 40 51.54 17.79 4.71
CA PRO A 40 50.95 17.74 6.04
C PRO A 40 49.45 18.02 5.95
N VAL A 41 48.63 17.13 6.50
CA VAL A 41 47.22 17.43 6.75
C VAL A 41 47.17 18.54 7.79
N GLN A 42 46.99 19.78 7.35
CA GLN A 42 46.56 20.85 8.24
C GLN A 42 45.11 20.56 8.65
N THR A 43 44.95 19.95 9.82
CA THR A 43 43.68 19.93 10.56
C THR A 43 43.37 21.36 10.99
N ALA A 44 42.85 22.15 10.06
CA ALA A 44 42.25 23.43 10.37
C ALA A 44 40.94 23.16 11.12
N ASP A 45 40.85 23.60 12.38
CA ASP A 45 39.58 23.79 13.09
C ASP A 45 38.80 24.96 12.46
N GLY A 46 38.44 24.77 11.19
CA GLY A 46 37.77 25.72 10.33
C GLY A 46 36.36 25.24 10.05
N ASN A 47 35.39 25.83 10.77
CA ASN A 47 33.97 25.60 10.54
C ASN A 47 33.58 26.15 9.15
N THR A 48 33.67 25.30 8.13
CA THR A 48 33.50 25.65 6.72
C THR A 48 32.03 25.52 6.34
N ASN A 49 31.35 26.66 6.17
CA ASN A 49 29.93 26.75 5.80
C ASN A 49 29.62 26.29 4.35
N THR A 50 30.42 25.38 3.80
CA THR A 50 30.39 24.92 2.40
C THR A 50 30.57 23.42 2.35
N HIS A 51 29.46 22.68 2.33
CA HIS A 51 29.47 21.24 2.18
C HIS A 51 29.55 20.86 0.70
N LEU A 52 30.39 19.88 0.36
CA LEU A 52 30.55 19.38 -1.01
C LEU A 52 29.39 18.44 -1.37
N TRP A 53 28.55 18.83 -2.33
CA TRP A 53 27.39 18.04 -2.76
C TRP A 53 27.73 16.94 -3.79
N GLY A 54 28.88 17.05 -4.45
CA GLY A 54 29.45 16.03 -5.32
C GLY A 54 30.79 16.48 -5.90
N TYR A 55 31.56 15.55 -6.46
CA TYR A 55 32.77 15.87 -7.24
C TYR A 55 33.09 14.78 -8.27
N TYR A 56 33.80 15.17 -9.33
CA TYR A 56 34.07 14.39 -10.52
C TYR A 56 35.55 14.52 -10.90
N ASP A 57 36.20 13.42 -11.28
CA ASP A 57 37.47 13.46 -12.01
C ASP A 57 37.19 13.67 -13.50
N VAL A 58 37.87 14.64 -14.12
CA VAL A 58 37.66 15.00 -15.52
C VAL A 58 38.83 14.52 -16.36
N PHE A 59 38.60 13.45 -17.11
CA PHE A 59 39.53 12.90 -18.08
C PHE A 59 39.38 13.62 -19.41
N ILE A 60 40.47 14.20 -19.91
CA ILE A 60 40.50 14.92 -21.20
C ILE A 60 41.39 14.12 -22.15
N ASP A 61 40.77 13.45 -23.11
CA ASP A 61 41.47 12.79 -24.20
C ASP A 61 41.73 13.80 -25.33
N ILE A 62 43.00 14.16 -25.48
CA ILE A 62 43.46 15.17 -26.44
C ILE A 62 43.62 14.57 -27.85
N GLU A 63 43.71 13.24 -28.00
CA GLU A 63 43.80 12.57 -29.30
C GLU A 63 42.42 12.34 -29.92
N ASN A 64 41.43 11.95 -29.10
CA ASN A 64 40.03 11.78 -29.52
C ASN A 64 39.18 13.06 -29.41
N LEU A 65 39.70 14.13 -28.79
CA LEU A 65 39.01 15.40 -28.50
C LEU A 65 37.76 15.23 -27.63
N THR A 66 37.74 14.21 -26.77
CA THR A 66 36.65 13.88 -25.86
C THR A 66 36.97 14.27 -24.42
N VAL A 67 35.94 14.68 -23.68
CA VAL A 67 36.01 14.93 -22.24
C VAL A 67 35.02 14.00 -21.55
N GLU A 68 35.52 13.21 -20.60
CA GLU A 68 34.75 12.26 -19.80
C GLU A 68 34.86 12.67 -18.33
N ALA A 69 33.72 12.89 -17.67
CA ALA A 69 33.65 13.18 -16.25
C ALA A 69 33.21 11.92 -15.51
N VAL A 70 34.08 11.39 -14.65
CA VAL A 70 33.81 10.22 -13.82
C VAL A 70 33.46 10.68 -12.41
N GLU A 71 32.32 10.23 -11.89
CA GLU A 71 31.77 10.69 -10.61
C GLU A 71 32.44 9.98 -9.42
N ASN A 72 32.98 10.77 -8.48
CA ASN A 72 33.72 10.27 -7.31
C ASN A 72 32.94 10.35 -5.99
N ARG A 73 31.87 11.15 -5.92
CA ARG A 73 30.89 11.12 -4.81
C ARG A 73 29.56 11.73 -5.23
N LYS A 74 28.47 11.03 -4.91
CA LYS A 74 27.11 11.56 -4.80
C LYS A 74 26.79 11.90 -3.34
N ALA A 75 25.80 12.76 -3.14
CA ALA A 75 25.05 12.83 -1.89
C ALA A 75 23.55 12.77 -2.22
N MET A 76 22.92 11.63 -1.99
CA MET A 76 21.45 11.53 -1.96
C MET A 76 20.97 11.98 -0.59
N PHE A 77 20.07 12.95 -0.52
CA PHE A 77 19.51 13.40 0.75
C PHE A 77 18.10 13.98 0.61
N THR A 78 17.24 13.68 1.58
CA THR A 78 16.00 14.41 1.82
C THR A 78 16.34 15.80 2.33
N ALA A 79 15.69 16.85 1.81
CA ALA A 79 15.98 18.25 2.16
C ALA A 79 14.72 19.03 2.59
N ASN A 80 14.83 19.83 3.65
CA ASN A 80 13.80 20.77 4.09
C ASN A 80 13.91 22.11 3.34
N VAL A 81 13.18 22.25 2.23
CA VAL A 81 13.27 23.41 1.35
C VAL A 81 12.53 24.66 1.86
N VAL A 82 11.91 24.60 3.06
CA VAL A 82 11.23 25.74 3.70
C VAL A 82 12.14 26.97 3.86
N ASN A 83 13.47 26.78 3.98
CA ASN A 83 14.43 27.90 4.02
C ASN A 83 14.41 28.77 2.75
N PHE A 84 14.31 28.15 1.58
CA PHE A 84 14.22 28.86 0.30
C PHE A 84 12.84 29.52 0.14
N ILE A 85 11.77 28.79 0.49
CA ILE A 85 10.39 29.29 0.45
C ILE A 85 10.18 30.47 1.41
N ASN A 86 10.76 30.44 2.62
CA ASN A 86 10.76 31.57 3.57
C ASN A 86 11.39 32.84 3.00
N SER A 87 12.33 32.70 2.07
CA SER A 87 13.00 33.80 1.37
C SER A 87 12.23 34.30 0.14
N MET A 88 11.12 33.64 -0.22
CA MET A 88 10.30 33.92 -1.40
C MET A 88 8.84 34.17 -0.98
N PRO A 89 8.39 35.43 -0.86
CA PRO A 89 7.02 35.74 -0.36
C PRO A 89 5.85 35.19 -1.18
N ALA A 90 6.09 34.72 -2.41
CA ALA A 90 5.12 34.03 -3.26
C ALA A 90 5.44 32.53 -3.46
N GLY A 91 6.39 31.98 -2.69
CA GLY A 91 6.85 30.59 -2.75
C GLY A 91 5.82 29.59 -2.22
N LEU A 92 4.93 30.03 -1.34
CA LEU A 92 3.83 29.25 -0.78
C LEU A 92 2.58 30.12 -0.76
N THR A 93 1.50 29.68 -1.39
CA THR A 93 0.21 30.42 -1.44
C THR A 93 -0.95 29.50 -1.07
N PHE A 94 -1.86 30.02 -0.25
CA PHE A 94 -3.05 29.33 0.23
C PHE A 94 -4.33 29.92 -0.39
N GLN A 95 -5.28 29.07 -0.75
CA GLN A 95 -6.65 29.46 -1.11
C GLN A 95 -7.63 28.58 -0.33
N ILE A 96 -8.36 29.20 0.61
CA ILE A 96 -9.44 28.51 1.35
C ILE A 96 -10.69 28.54 0.47
N HIS A 97 -11.26 27.36 0.17
CA HIS A 97 -12.53 27.27 -0.55
C HIS A 97 -13.72 27.34 0.41
N GLY A 98 -13.58 26.79 1.62
CA GLY A 98 -14.62 26.86 2.65
C GLY A 98 -14.17 26.39 4.04
N THR A 99 -15.04 26.58 5.02
CA THR A 99 -14.91 26.00 6.36
C THR A 99 -16.23 25.39 6.82
N LYS A 100 -16.18 24.23 7.48
CA LYS A 100 -17.35 23.50 7.99
C LYS A 100 -17.21 23.35 9.50
N PRO A 101 -17.92 24.14 10.33
CA PRO A 101 -17.90 23.96 11.78
C PRO A 101 -18.72 22.72 12.18
N GLY A 102 -18.12 21.85 13.00
CA GLY A 102 -18.76 20.66 13.55
C GLY A 102 -18.79 20.65 15.09
N PRO A 103 -19.23 19.55 15.72
CA PRO A 103 -19.30 19.45 17.19
C PRO A 103 -17.91 19.43 17.84
N GLY A 104 -17.39 20.60 18.24
CA GLY A 104 -16.11 20.74 18.93
C GLY A 104 -14.88 20.86 18.01
N TYR A 105 -15.10 21.07 16.71
CA TYR A 105 -14.03 21.23 15.71
C TYR A 105 -14.47 22.15 14.56
N ILE A 106 -13.49 22.63 13.79
CA ILE A 106 -13.71 23.25 12.49
C ILE A 106 -12.88 22.55 11.42
N ASP A 107 -13.55 22.11 10.35
CA ASP A 107 -12.90 21.61 9.15
C ASP A 107 -12.63 22.78 8.18
N VAL A 108 -11.51 22.71 7.47
CA VAL A 108 -11.04 23.73 6.52
C VAL A 108 -10.62 23.04 5.23
N ASP A 109 -11.26 23.42 4.12
CA ASP A 109 -10.92 23.01 2.77
C ASP A 109 -10.01 24.08 2.13
N ILE A 110 -8.77 23.69 1.78
CA ILE A 110 -7.71 24.63 1.40
C ILE A 110 -6.77 24.06 0.32
N ASP A 111 -6.65 24.78 -0.79
CA ASP A 111 -5.60 24.56 -1.77
C ASP A 111 -4.28 25.16 -1.28
N VAL A 112 -3.28 24.31 -1.14
CA VAL A 112 -1.89 24.69 -0.86
C VAL A 112 -1.10 24.62 -2.16
N SER A 113 -0.49 25.74 -2.55
CA SER A 113 0.35 25.78 -3.75
C SER A 113 1.79 26.15 -3.42
N ILE A 114 2.73 25.36 -3.93
CA ILE A 114 4.16 25.59 -3.82
C ILE A 114 4.66 26.12 -5.17
N MET A 115 5.51 27.14 -5.15
CA MET A 115 6.26 27.63 -6.31
C MET A 115 7.73 27.26 -6.12
N HIS A 116 8.33 26.63 -7.12
CA HIS A 116 9.70 26.14 -7.05
C HIS A 116 10.71 27.31 -6.91
N PRO A 117 11.59 27.31 -5.88
CA PRO A 117 12.36 28.50 -5.50
C PRO A 117 13.45 28.90 -6.51
N PHE A 118 13.93 27.95 -7.31
CA PHE A 118 14.92 28.19 -8.36
C PHE A 118 14.24 28.12 -9.74
N PRO A 119 14.04 29.23 -10.46
CA PRO A 119 13.48 29.24 -11.81
C PRO A 119 14.57 29.23 -12.90
N GLY A 120 14.35 28.46 -13.97
CA GLY A 120 15.26 28.39 -15.13
C GLY A 120 16.59 27.66 -14.87
N MET A 121 16.67 26.86 -13.81
CA MET A 121 17.84 26.10 -13.37
C MET A 121 17.44 24.63 -13.23
N THR A 122 17.43 23.88 -14.34
CA THR A 122 16.89 22.51 -14.40
C THR A 122 17.69 21.49 -13.59
N GLN A 123 18.96 21.76 -13.30
CA GLN A 123 19.77 21.00 -12.35
C GLN A 123 19.35 21.17 -10.88
N PHE A 124 18.41 22.09 -10.63
CA PHE A 124 17.78 22.31 -9.34
C PHE A 124 16.31 21.83 -9.28
N ASN A 125 15.85 20.96 -10.19
CA ASN A 125 14.51 20.34 -10.08
C ASN A 125 14.39 19.54 -8.77
N GLY A 126 13.25 19.65 -8.08
CA GLY A 126 12.92 18.76 -6.97
C GLY A 126 12.28 17.45 -7.44
N TYR A 127 12.42 16.39 -6.66
CA TYR A 127 11.77 15.09 -6.87
C TYR A 127 11.10 14.62 -5.58
N ASP A 128 10.05 13.81 -5.69
CA ASP A 128 9.23 13.31 -4.56
C ASP A 128 8.88 14.39 -3.52
N VAL A 129 8.47 15.57 -4.00
CA VAL A 129 8.25 16.73 -3.12
C VAL A 129 6.99 16.51 -2.27
N ARG A 130 7.12 16.54 -0.94
CA ARG A 130 5.98 16.36 -0.01
C ARG A 130 5.77 17.62 0.81
N GLY A 131 4.55 18.19 0.74
CA GLY A 131 4.11 19.26 1.63
C GLY A 131 3.53 18.66 2.91
N VAL A 132 4.28 18.73 4.00
CA VAL A 132 3.97 18.08 5.28
C VAL A 132 3.18 19.03 6.17
N PHE A 133 1.97 18.66 6.58
CA PHE A 133 1.17 19.35 7.58
C PHE A 133 1.56 18.88 8.99
N MET A 134 1.80 19.81 9.92
CA MET A 134 2.27 19.48 11.26
C MET A 134 1.38 20.03 12.37
N GLY A 135 1.05 19.17 13.34
CA GLY A 135 0.23 19.46 14.50
C GLY A 135 0.80 18.86 15.78
N ASP A 136 -0.06 18.64 16.76
CA ASP A 136 0.22 17.81 17.92
C ASP A 136 0.00 16.32 17.60
N GLY A 137 0.62 15.44 18.38
CA GLY A 137 0.44 13.99 18.28
C GLY A 137 0.24 13.38 19.66
N PHE A 138 -0.99 12.98 19.95
CA PHE A 138 -1.39 12.23 21.15
C PHE A 138 -1.26 10.71 20.95
N GLY A 139 -1.58 10.23 19.75
CA GLY A 139 -1.43 8.83 19.35
C GLY A 139 0.04 8.42 19.32
N THR A 140 0.30 7.12 19.47
CA THR A 140 1.66 6.56 19.41
C THR A 140 1.57 5.15 18.82
N LEU A 141 2.41 4.84 17.83
CA LEU A 141 2.44 3.51 17.22
C LEU A 141 3.16 2.49 18.12
N ASN A 142 2.65 1.26 18.13
CA ASN A 142 3.27 0.12 18.79
C ASN A 142 4.51 -0.35 18.04
N TYR A 143 4.54 -0.21 16.71
CA TYR A 143 5.70 -0.49 15.85
C TYR A 143 6.95 0.29 16.27
N ASN A 144 6.80 1.58 16.61
CA ASN A 144 7.87 2.38 17.21
C ASN A 144 7.25 3.49 18.08
N SER A 145 7.43 3.39 19.40
CA SER A 145 6.82 4.29 20.38
C SER A 145 7.37 5.73 20.38
N LYS A 146 8.36 6.04 19.52
CA LYS A 146 8.74 7.43 19.21
C LYS A 146 7.83 8.06 18.15
N LEU A 147 7.13 7.28 17.33
CA LEU A 147 6.26 7.74 16.26
C LEU A 147 4.89 8.15 16.83
N LYS A 148 4.68 9.46 16.91
CA LYS A 148 3.48 10.09 17.45
C LYS A 148 2.67 10.73 16.34
N TYR A 149 1.41 10.34 16.24
CA TYR A 149 0.48 10.72 15.19
C TYR A 149 -0.73 11.48 15.75
N PRO A 150 -1.40 12.33 14.96
CA PRO A 150 -2.60 13.04 15.39
C PRO A 150 -3.82 12.10 15.46
N VAL A 151 -4.59 12.21 16.54
CA VAL A 151 -5.83 11.44 16.77
C VAL A 151 -7.05 12.35 16.57
N ASP A 152 -8.08 11.86 15.88
CA ASP A 152 -9.31 12.65 15.63
C ASP A 152 -10.01 13.03 16.95
N GLY A 153 -10.67 14.19 16.95
CA GLY A 153 -11.23 14.83 18.13
C GLY A 153 -10.22 15.38 19.14
N ILE A 154 -8.94 14.95 19.10
CA ILE A 154 -7.89 15.36 20.05
C ILE A 154 -6.93 16.36 19.43
N ASP A 155 -6.34 16.04 18.28
CA ASP A 155 -5.28 16.82 17.61
C ASP A 155 -5.72 17.40 16.26
N GLN A 156 -4.88 18.25 15.67
CA GLN A 156 -5.09 18.75 14.31
C GLN A 156 -4.66 17.67 13.31
N LEU A 157 -5.55 17.30 12.38
CA LEU A 157 -5.27 16.24 11.40
C LEU A 157 -5.67 16.65 9.98
N MET A 158 -4.99 16.01 9.01
CA MET A 158 -5.43 15.92 7.63
C MET A 158 -6.24 14.63 7.49
N LEU A 159 -7.40 14.70 6.85
CA LEU A 159 -8.34 13.61 6.65
C LEU A 159 -9.06 13.79 5.31
N PRO A 160 -9.55 12.73 4.65
CA PRO A 160 -10.44 12.89 3.50
C PRO A 160 -11.70 13.66 3.89
N ASP A 161 -12.19 14.53 3.01
CA ASP A 161 -13.47 15.23 3.19
C ASP A 161 -14.60 14.17 3.31
N PRO A 162 -15.39 14.17 4.41
CA PRO A 162 -16.50 13.22 4.58
C PRO A 162 -17.61 13.28 3.50
N VAL A 163 -17.56 14.23 2.57
CA VAL A 163 -18.53 14.39 1.47
C VAL A 163 -18.09 13.71 0.17
N ASP A 164 -16.81 13.78 -0.20
CA ASP A 164 -16.30 13.31 -1.50
C ASP A 164 -14.94 12.59 -1.47
N GLY A 165 -14.32 12.45 -0.29
CA GLY A 165 -13.05 11.75 -0.09
C GLY A 165 -11.79 12.58 -0.40
N ILE A 166 -11.92 13.83 -0.86
CA ILE A 166 -10.81 14.63 -1.36
C ILE A 166 -10.02 15.28 -0.21
N GLY A 167 -8.77 15.69 -0.46
CA GLY A 167 -7.96 16.47 0.49
C GLY A 167 -7.32 15.67 1.64
N GLY A 168 -7.61 14.38 1.77
CA GLY A 168 -6.96 13.46 2.71
C GLY A 168 -5.48 13.21 2.39
N PRO A 169 -4.70 12.67 3.34
CA PRO A 169 -3.26 12.49 3.19
C PRO A 169 -2.88 11.52 2.07
N ASP A 170 -1.81 11.85 1.32
CA ASP A 170 -1.17 10.93 0.38
C ASP A 170 -0.26 9.92 1.13
N GLY A 171 0.10 10.23 2.38
CA GLY A 171 0.84 9.36 3.30
C GLY A 171 1.27 10.12 4.57
N TYR A 172 2.05 9.45 5.42
CA TYR A 172 2.68 10.04 6.61
C TYR A 172 4.21 9.91 6.53
N THR A 173 4.92 10.91 7.06
CA THR A 173 6.39 10.91 7.13
C THR A 173 6.89 11.43 8.46
N ARG A 174 8.06 10.96 8.87
CA ARG A 174 8.79 11.43 10.05
C ARG A 174 9.70 12.64 9.74
N TRP A 175 10.06 12.85 8.48
CA TRP A 175 11.09 13.82 8.10
C TRP A 175 10.80 15.25 8.56
N PHE A 176 11.83 15.87 9.15
CA PHE A 176 11.83 17.26 9.61
C PHE A 176 10.72 17.64 10.60
N ASN A 177 10.16 16.68 11.33
CA ASN A 177 9.26 17.00 12.43
C ASN A 177 9.94 17.90 13.48
N LYS A 178 9.16 18.80 14.10
CA LYS A 178 9.70 19.77 15.06
C LYS A 178 10.37 19.11 16.27
N PRO A 179 9.81 18.08 16.93
CA PRO A 179 10.46 17.47 18.10
C PRO A 179 11.86 16.90 17.83
N GLU A 180 12.06 16.17 16.73
CA GLU A 180 13.29 15.40 16.51
C GLU A 180 14.35 16.14 15.70
N PHE A 181 13.95 17.01 14.78
CA PHE A 181 14.87 17.69 13.85
C PHE A 181 15.21 19.13 14.25
N SER A 182 15.00 19.55 15.51
CA SER A 182 15.32 20.92 15.98
C SER A 182 16.67 21.04 16.71
N MET A 183 17.65 20.17 16.44
CA MET A 183 18.92 20.13 17.19
C MET A 183 19.94 21.22 16.84
N GLY A 184 19.78 21.92 15.72
CA GLY A 184 20.78 22.85 15.19
C GLY A 184 21.73 22.19 14.18
N GLY A 185 22.16 22.93 13.17
CA GLY A 185 23.04 22.46 12.09
C GLY A 185 22.77 23.17 10.77
N MET A 186 23.04 22.49 9.64
CA MET A 186 22.72 23.02 8.31
C MET A 186 21.19 23.14 8.14
N PRO A 187 20.64 24.32 7.78
CA PRO A 187 19.20 24.56 7.77
C PRO A 187 18.36 23.60 6.91
N LEU A 188 18.94 23.03 5.85
CA LEU A 188 18.28 22.07 4.96
C LEU A 188 18.05 20.68 5.58
N LEU A 189 18.72 20.35 6.69
CA LEU A 189 18.66 19.02 7.33
C LEU A 189 17.98 19.06 8.72
N GLN A 190 17.32 20.18 9.03
CA GLN A 190 16.65 20.41 10.31
C GLN A 190 15.24 20.99 10.09
N TYR A 191 14.38 20.90 11.11
CA TYR A 191 13.12 21.64 11.12
C TYR A 191 13.42 23.15 11.10
N THR A 192 12.82 23.85 10.16
CA THR A 192 12.84 25.31 10.05
C THR A 192 11.39 25.79 10.04
N GLN A 193 11.03 26.67 10.97
CA GLN A 193 9.66 27.17 11.05
C GLN A 193 9.34 28.09 9.87
N GLY A 194 8.27 27.76 9.14
CA GLY A 194 7.81 28.55 8.00
C GLY A 194 7.24 29.91 8.42
N HIS A 195 7.45 30.96 7.62
CA HIS A 195 6.91 32.30 7.87
C HIS A 195 5.37 32.36 7.85
N LEU A 196 4.72 31.38 7.19
CA LEU A 196 3.27 31.23 7.17
C LEU A 196 2.75 30.20 8.17
N ALA A 197 3.63 29.54 8.95
CA ALA A 197 3.20 28.70 10.06
C ALA A 197 2.67 29.57 11.22
N THR A 198 1.94 28.97 12.15
CA THR A 198 1.51 29.68 13.36
C THR A 198 2.76 30.16 14.13
N PRO A 199 2.92 31.46 14.48
CA PRO A 199 4.15 31.96 15.10
C PRO A 199 4.50 31.25 16.42
N THR A 200 3.49 30.85 17.18
CA THR A 200 3.62 30.08 18.44
C THR A 200 3.51 28.56 18.24
N PHE A 201 3.70 28.05 17.02
CA PHE A 201 3.63 26.61 16.75
C PHE A 201 4.65 25.82 17.57
N ASN A 202 4.18 24.82 18.30
CA ASN A 202 5.03 23.91 19.09
C ASN A 202 4.46 22.48 19.05
N GLY A 203 4.17 21.99 17.84
CA GLY A 203 3.58 20.67 17.63
C GLY A 203 4.42 19.53 18.20
N THR A 204 3.74 18.54 18.78
CA THR A 204 4.33 17.35 19.39
C THR A 204 4.37 16.10 18.49
N ALA A 205 3.74 16.14 17.31
CA ALA A 205 3.74 15.01 16.38
C ALA A 205 5.14 14.79 15.77
N THR A 206 5.62 13.55 15.82
CA THR A 206 6.83 13.13 15.09
C THR A 206 6.48 12.51 13.74
N LEU A 207 5.34 11.82 13.65
CA LEU A 207 4.77 11.29 12.41
C LEU A 207 3.68 12.24 11.89
N ASN A 208 3.91 12.84 10.72
CA ASN A 208 3.13 13.96 10.21
C ASN A 208 2.58 13.67 8.80
N ALA A 209 1.35 14.10 8.53
CA ALA A 209 0.63 13.84 7.29
C ALA A 209 1.14 14.71 6.13
N TYR A 210 1.15 14.19 4.89
CA TYR A 210 1.61 14.96 3.72
C TYR A 210 0.69 14.84 2.49
N LYS A 211 0.81 15.83 1.60
CA LYS A 211 0.41 15.71 0.19
C LYS A 211 1.66 15.77 -0.70
N TYR A 212 1.66 14.99 -1.77
CA TYR A 212 2.73 14.87 -2.75
C TYR A 212 2.56 15.89 -3.88
N PHE A 213 3.65 16.46 -4.40
CA PHE A 213 3.65 17.51 -5.42
C PHE A 213 4.58 17.14 -6.57
N ALA A 214 4.03 17.00 -7.78
CA ALA A 214 4.77 16.78 -9.01
C ALA A 214 4.09 17.52 -10.18
N ASP A 215 4.81 17.70 -11.28
CA ASP A 215 4.31 18.43 -12.45
C ASP A 215 3.12 17.71 -13.10
N GLY A 216 2.00 18.42 -13.26
CA GLY A 216 0.76 17.87 -13.81
C GLY A 216 -0.12 17.11 -12.81
N LEU A 217 0.33 16.90 -11.57
CA LEU A 217 -0.53 16.41 -10.49
C LEU A 217 -1.45 17.55 -10.03
N ILE A 218 -2.71 17.51 -10.46
CA ILE A 218 -3.71 18.54 -10.13
C ILE A 218 -4.16 18.47 -8.66
N SER A 219 -4.83 19.53 -8.19
CA SER A 219 -5.18 19.74 -6.78
C SER A 219 -5.87 18.54 -6.12
N ASN A 220 -6.87 17.99 -6.79
CA ASN A 220 -7.80 16.99 -6.24
C ASN A 220 -7.53 15.56 -6.78
N ALA A 221 -6.46 15.35 -7.54
CA ALA A 221 -6.18 14.03 -8.11
C ALA A 221 -5.66 13.03 -7.07
N ASP A 222 -6.07 11.78 -7.20
CA ASP A 222 -5.41 10.64 -6.55
C ASP A 222 -3.94 10.55 -7.01
N LEU A 223 -3.05 10.29 -6.05
CA LEU A 223 -1.63 10.11 -6.31
C LEU A 223 -1.36 8.80 -7.04
N TRP A 224 -2.04 7.70 -6.69
CA TRP A 224 -1.76 6.40 -7.30
C TRP A 224 -2.13 6.39 -8.78
N GLY A 225 -3.30 6.93 -9.14
CA GLY A 225 -3.75 7.12 -10.51
C GLY A 225 -2.85 8.07 -11.30
N TYR A 226 -2.35 9.15 -10.70
CA TYR A 226 -1.36 10.03 -11.36
C TYR A 226 -0.06 9.30 -11.66
N LEU A 227 0.52 8.59 -10.68
CA LEU A 227 1.78 7.84 -10.86
C LEU A 227 1.60 6.73 -11.90
N SER A 228 0.50 5.98 -11.81
CA SER A 228 0.15 4.91 -12.78
C SER A 228 -0.03 5.43 -14.21
N ALA A 229 -0.53 6.66 -14.38
CA ALA A 229 -0.71 7.29 -15.69
C ALA A 229 0.54 8.03 -16.21
N ASN A 230 1.47 8.42 -15.33
CA ASN A 230 2.66 9.22 -15.66
C ASN A 230 3.96 8.62 -15.09
N PRO A 231 4.23 7.29 -15.21
CA PRO A 231 5.35 6.64 -14.53
C PRO A 231 6.70 7.29 -14.86
N GLY A 232 6.98 7.53 -16.15
CA GLY A 232 8.21 8.16 -16.62
C GLY A 232 8.38 9.65 -16.26
N TYR A 233 7.48 10.26 -15.47
CA TYR A 233 7.69 11.61 -14.93
C TYR A 233 8.48 11.61 -13.61
N ASN A 234 8.70 10.43 -12.99
CA ASN A 234 9.59 10.24 -11.83
C ASN A 234 9.37 11.24 -10.69
N GLY A 235 8.11 11.58 -10.37
CA GLY A 235 7.80 12.49 -9.26
C GLY A 235 8.30 13.93 -9.38
N LYS A 236 8.72 14.35 -10.58
CA LYS A 236 9.49 15.59 -10.77
C LYS A 236 8.64 16.85 -10.55
N PHE A 237 9.24 17.82 -9.87
CA PHE A 237 8.77 19.19 -9.71
C PHE A 237 9.76 20.14 -10.44
N SER A 238 9.38 20.65 -11.61
CA SER A 238 10.29 21.43 -12.47
C SER A 238 10.70 22.77 -11.85
N SER A 239 11.94 23.16 -12.15
CA SER A 239 12.51 24.48 -11.89
C SER A 239 11.60 25.62 -12.36
N GLY A 240 11.10 26.41 -11.40
CA GLY A 240 10.24 27.57 -11.62
C GLY A 240 8.75 27.26 -11.85
N SER A 241 8.32 26.00 -11.74
CA SER A 241 6.90 25.63 -11.82
C SER A 241 6.13 25.93 -10.53
N LYS A 242 4.81 25.98 -10.64
CA LYS A 242 3.87 26.06 -9.50
C LYS A 242 2.94 24.85 -9.53
N ASN A 243 3.00 24.02 -8.50
CA ASN A 243 2.13 22.85 -8.33
C ASN A 243 1.23 23.07 -7.09
N THR A 244 0.01 22.55 -7.14
CA THR A 244 -1.05 22.80 -6.15
C THR A 244 -1.70 21.48 -5.73
N ARG A 245 -1.92 21.30 -4.43
CA ARG A 245 -2.64 20.16 -3.85
C ARG A 245 -3.73 20.66 -2.92
N ASN A 246 -4.88 20.01 -2.94
CA ASN A 246 -5.94 20.24 -1.98
C ASN A 246 -5.64 19.51 -0.66
N TYR A 247 -5.97 20.17 0.46
CA TYR A 247 -5.85 19.66 1.81
C TYR A 247 -7.20 19.86 2.51
N TYR A 248 -7.72 18.82 3.14
CA TYR A 248 -8.87 18.91 4.03
C TYR A 248 -8.39 18.69 5.47
N LEU A 249 -8.55 19.72 6.30
CA LEU A 249 -7.89 19.85 7.61
C LEU A 249 -8.89 20.07 8.74
N ARG A 250 -8.85 19.20 9.75
CA ARG A 250 -9.67 19.33 10.97
C ARG A 250 -8.86 19.95 12.11
N PHE A 251 -9.45 20.96 12.75
CA PHE A 251 -8.90 21.63 13.93
C PHE A 251 -9.88 21.53 15.11
N PRO A 252 -9.57 20.75 16.16
CA PRO A 252 -10.37 20.73 17.39
C PRO A 252 -10.37 22.09 18.09
N ASP A 253 -11.52 22.52 18.63
CA ASP A 253 -11.68 23.81 19.32
C ASP A 253 -10.75 23.95 20.53
N SER A 254 -10.45 22.83 21.19
CA SER A 254 -9.51 22.72 22.32
C SER A 254 -8.08 23.14 21.96
N LYS A 255 -7.68 22.95 20.69
CA LYS A 255 -6.40 23.35 20.12
C LYS A 255 -6.49 24.70 19.43
N GLY A 256 -7.61 24.96 18.74
CA GLY A 256 -7.79 26.04 17.78
C GLY A 256 -6.97 25.85 16.50
N VAL A 257 -7.20 26.73 15.51
CA VAL A 257 -6.49 26.71 14.22
C VAL A 257 -5.02 27.10 14.42
N LYS A 258 -4.17 26.10 14.69
CA LYS A 258 -2.72 26.20 14.85
C LYS A 258 -2.05 25.09 14.05
N TYR A 259 -1.00 25.42 13.31
CA TYR A 259 -0.27 24.47 12.48
C TYR A 259 1.19 24.90 12.26
N GLY A 260 2.01 23.90 11.95
CA GLY A 260 3.31 24.05 11.32
C GLY A 260 3.33 23.34 9.96
N TYR A 261 4.45 23.42 9.27
CA TYR A 261 4.69 22.61 8.07
C TYR A 261 6.18 22.40 7.84
N ALA A 262 6.49 21.37 7.06
CA ALA A 262 7.76 21.23 6.34
C ALA A 262 7.49 20.97 4.85
N ILE A 263 8.51 21.12 4.03
CA ILE A 263 8.45 20.72 2.61
C ILE A 263 9.69 19.86 2.38
N THR A 264 9.50 18.55 2.25
CA THR A 264 10.58 17.62 1.88
C THR A 264 10.74 17.64 0.36
N ALA A 265 11.97 17.62 -0.12
CA ALA A 265 12.30 17.27 -1.50
C ALA A 265 13.48 16.29 -1.50
N ASN A 266 13.46 15.32 -2.41
CA ASN A 266 14.59 14.42 -2.66
C ASN A 266 15.48 14.96 -3.77
N TRP A 267 16.75 14.55 -3.74
CA TRP A 267 17.79 15.16 -4.53
C TRP A 267 18.89 14.17 -4.96
N GLU A 268 19.32 14.28 -6.22
CA GLU A 268 20.51 13.62 -6.78
C GLU A 268 21.36 14.62 -7.61
N GLY A 269 22.58 14.25 -8.00
CA GLY A 269 23.52 15.10 -8.75
C GLY A 269 23.01 15.56 -10.13
N PRO A 270 23.60 16.62 -10.71
CA PRO A 270 23.06 17.33 -11.87
C PRO A 270 23.02 16.51 -13.16
N ASP A 271 23.88 15.49 -13.28
CA ASP A 271 24.03 14.68 -14.48
C ASP A 271 23.22 13.37 -14.43
N ILE A 272 22.60 13.05 -13.28
CA ILE A 272 21.80 11.84 -13.06
C ILE A 272 20.48 12.23 -12.38
N HIS A 273 19.40 12.20 -13.15
CA HIS A 273 18.06 12.56 -12.71
C HIS A 273 17.05 11.53 -13.26
N PRO A 274 16.79 10.47 -12.49
CA PRO A 274 15.52 10.42 -11.77
C PRO A 274 15.75 10.12 -10.28
N SER A 275 15.85 11.18 -9.47
CA SER A 275 16.04 11.06 -8.02
C SER A 275 14.79 10.49 -7.38
N ASN A 276 14.83 9.22 -6.98
CA ASN A 276 13.71 8.50 -6.40
C ASN A 276 13.94 8.23 -4.90
N ALA A 277 12.90 8.39 -4.09
CA ALA A 277 12.92 8.05 -2.68
C ALA A 277 13.32 6.57 -2.44
N PRO A 278 14.13 6.27 -1.41
CA PRO A 278 14.21 4.92 -0.87
C PRO A 278 12.90 4.51 -0.18
N GLU A 279 12.21 5.46 0.44
CA GLU A 279 10.86 5.29 1.00
C GLU A 279 9.81 5.11 -0.09
N SER A 280 8.90 4.14 0.06
CA SER A 280 7.67 4.09 -0.74
C SER A 280 6.92 5.43 -0.74
N VAL A 281 6.56 5.94 -1.92
CA VAL A 281 6.00 7.30 -2.11
C VAL A 281 4.48 7.34 -2.19
N ALA A 282 3.87 6.20 -2.49
CA ALA A 282 2.43 5.99 -2.48
C ALA A 282 2.11 4.54 -2.10
N CYS A 283 0.96 4.32 -1.48
CA CYS A 283 0.39 3.00 -1.23
C CYS A 283 -1.02 2.95 -1.80
N LYS A 284 -1.38 1.81 -2.40
CA LYS A 284 -2.75 1.44 -2.73
C LYS A 284 -3.00 0.07 -2.14
N VAL A 285 -4.03 -0.05 -1.31
CA VAL A 285 -4.50 -1.33 -0.78
C VAL A 285 -5.79 -1.70 -1.52
N ASN A 286 -5.89 -2.92 -2.06
CA ASN A 286 -7.23 -3.51 -2.24
C ASN A 286 -7.58 -4.17 -0.90
N ASP A 287 -8.62 -3.67 -0.25
CA ASP A 287 -9.11 -4.22 1.02
C ASP A 287 -10.29 -5.14 0.74
N SER A 288 -10.16 -6.41 1.12
CA SER A 288 -11.20 -7.45 1.01
C SER A 288 -11.46 -8.13 2.36
N SER A 289 -11.18 -7.40 3.45
CA SER A 289 -11.26 -7.90 4.81
C SER A 289 -12.68 -8.34 5.20
N THR A 290 -12.76 -9.48 5.87
CA THR A 290 -14.00 -10.11 6.36
C THR A 290 -14.22 -9.87 7.86
N VAL A 291 -13.60 -8.83 8.44
CA VAL A 291 -13.65 -8.54 9.87
C VAL A 291 -15.07 -8.14 10.29
N TRP A 292 -15.60 -8.75 11.34
CA TRP A 292 -16.99 -8.59 11.78
C TRP A 292 -17.13 -8.51 13.30
N TYR A 293 -18.19 -7.84 13.76
CA TYR A 293 -18.51 -7.64 15.18
C TYR A 293 -20.02 -7.57 15.41
N VAL A 294 -20.57 -8.56 16.10
CA VAL A 294 -21.93 -8.53 16.67
C VAL A 294 -21.86 -8.01 18.10
N ASP A 295 -21.04 -8.66 18.95
CA ASP A 295 -20.75 -8.23 20.32
C ASP A 295 -19.36 -8.74 20.80
N SER A 296 -19.01 -8.49 22.07
CA SER A 296 -17.72 -8.89 22.64
C SER A 296 -17.53 -10.41 22.83
N SER A 297 -18.56 -11.23 22.57
CA SER A 297 -18.51 -12.69 22.52
C SER A 297 -18.67 -13.25 21.10
N GLN A 298 -19.23 -12.47 20.18
CA GLN A 298 -19.40 -12.82 18.76
C GLN A 298 -18.74 -11.76 17.87
N ASN A 299 -17.47 -12.00 17.53
CA ASN A 299 -16.66 -11.18 16.62
C ASN A 299 -15.51 -12.03 16.02
N GLY A 300 -14.87 -11.53 14.96
CA GLY A 300 -13.71 -12.18 14.33
C GLY A 300 -13.52 -11.80 12.86
N GLY A 301 -13.16 -12.78 12.02
CA GLY A 301 -12.86 -12.59 10.60
C GLY A 301 -11.37 -12.40 10.32
N LYS A 302 -11.03 -12.03 9.08
CA LYS A 302 -9.64 -11.77 8.64
C LYS A 302 -9.50 -10.35 8.08
N LEU A 303 -8.37 -9.73 8.36
CA LEU A 303 -7.85 -8.60 7.60
C LEU A 303 -7.19 -9.17 6.32
N ILE A 304 -7.70 -8.84 5.13
CA ILE A 304 -7.26 -9.42 3.84
C ILE A 304 -6.89 -8.29 2.89
N LEU A 305 -5.58 -8.12 2.66
CA LEU A 305 -5.02 -6.92 2.02
C LEU A 305 -4.10 -7.25 0.83
N ASP A 306 -4.42 -6.73 -0.35
CA ASP A 306 -3.47 -6.61 -1.46
C ASP A 306 -2.74 -5.27 -1.35
N ILE A 307 -1.55 -5.29 -0.76
CA ILE A 307 -0.76 -4.09 -0.47
C ILE A 307 0.13 -3.77 -1.67
N SER A 308 -0.15 -2.70 -2.39
CA SER A 308 0.67 -2.20 -3.51
C SER A 308 1.48 -0.98 -3.09
N LEU A 309 2.81 -1.04 -3.15
CA LEU A 309 3.70 0.07 -2.74
C LEU A 309 4.48 0.60 -3.94
N TRP A 310 4.32 1.88 -4.24
CA TRP A 310 5.11 2.57 -5.27
C TRP A 310 6.45 3.00 -4.66
N ASN A 311 7.53 2.39 -5.12
CA ASN A 311 8.86 2.50 -4.51
C ASN A 311 9.99 2.71 -5.54
N TRP A 312 9.62 2.94 -6.81
CA TRP A 312 10.56 3.21 -7.91
C TRP A 312 11.65 2.14 -8.10
N GLY A 313 11.41 0.91 -7.63
CA GLY A 313 12.34 -0.22 -7.66
C GLY A 313 13.01 -0.55 -6.32
N ASN A 314 13.01 0.37 -5.35
CA ASN A 314 13.58 0.17 -4.01
C ASN A 314 12.62 -0.61 -3.11
N GLN A 315 12.62 -1.94 -3.21
CA GLN A 315 11.71 -2.78 -2.42
C GLN A 315 11.91 -2.60 -0.90
N PRO A 316 10.84 -2.62 -0.09
CA PRO A 316 10.96 -2.65 1.36
C PRO A 316 11.65 -3.93 1.82
N SER A 317 12.49 -3.82 2.85
CA SER A 317 13.09 -4.98 3.52
C SER A 317 12.07 -5.74 4.36
N LYS A 318 11.05 -5.03 4.87
CA LYS A 318 9.94 -5.57 5.66
C LYS A 318 8.68 -4.73 5.45
N ILE A 319 7.52 -5.38 5.53
CA ILE A 319 6.22 -4.73 5.65
C ILE A 319 5.62 -5.11 7.00
N PHE A 320 5.09 -4.14 7.72
CA PHE A 320 4.32 -4.37 8.96
C PHE A 320 2.90 -3.84 8.83
N ILE A 321 1.98 -4.49 9.53
CA ILE A 321 0.59 -4.06 9.70
C ILE A 321 0.32 -3.83 11.18
N GLU A 322 -0.04 -2.61 11.54
CA GLU A 322 -0.52 -2.25 12.88
C GLU A 322 -1.99 -1.83 12.77
N SER A 323 -2.91 -2.53 13.42
CA SER A 323 -4.35 -2.28 13.32
C SER A 323 -5.04 -2.27 14.67
N THR A 324 -6.12 -1.50 14.78
CA THR A 324 -6.99 -1.49 15.97
C THR A 324 -7.67 -2.83 16.24
N VAL A 325 -7.87 -3.66 15.21
CA VAL A 325 -8.45 -5.02 15.34
C VAL A 325 -7.42 -6.12 15.58
N LEU A 326 -6.15 -5.75 15.76
CA LEU A 326 -5.05 -6.67 16.10
C LEU A 326 -4.48 -6.36 17.50
N SER A 327 -4.14 -7.40 18.26
CA SER A 327 -3.57 -7.27 19.61
C SER A 327 -2.10 -6.84 19.63
N SER A 328 -1.42 -6.95 18.49
CA SER A 328 0.00 -6.64 18.30
C SER A 328 0.31 -6.29 16.84
N VAL A 329 1.50 -5.74 16.60
CA VAL A 329 1.97 -5.42 15.24
C VAL A 329 2.35 -6.72 14.51
N TYR A 330 1.79 -6.92 13.34
CA TYR A 330 2.12 -8.03 12.45
C TYR A 330 3.32 -7.66 11.57
N GLU A 331 4.34 -8.51 11.49
CA GLU A 331 5.42 -8.43 10.50
C GLU A 331 5.15 -9.50 9.44
N LEU A 332 5.10 -9.12 8.15
CA LEU A 332 4.92 -10.11 7.07
C LEU A 332 6.06 -11.13 7.09
N THR A 333 5.70 -12.41 6.98
CA THR A 333 6.65 -13.52 6.96
C THR A 333 7.51 -13.52 5.69
N SER A 334 8.54 -14.37 5.66
CA SER A 334 9.39 -14.59 4.47
C SER A 334 8.61 -14.95 3.20
N ASP A 335 7.45 -15.59 3.38
CA ASP A 335 6.68 -16.19 2.31
C ASP A 335 5.63 -15.19 1.80
N GLU A 336 5.08 -14.35 2.69
CA GLU A 336 4.20 -13.21 2.36
C GLU A 336 4.97 -12.02 1.80
N MET A 337 6.26 -11.87 2.14
CA MET A 337 7.15 -10.86 1.56
C MET A 337 7.53 -11.12 0.09
N VAL A 338 6.99 -12.18 -0.54
CA VAL A 338 7.10 -12.44 -1.98
C VAL A 338 5.99 -11.70 -2.74
N PRO A 339 6.29 -10.68 -3.58
CA PRO A 339 5.27 -9.97 -4.32
C PRO A 339 4.68 -10.83 -5.45
N PHE A 340 3.36 -10.90 -5.52
CA PHE A 340 2.62 -11.67 -6.53
C PHE A 340 2.25 -10.84 -7.77
N GLY A 341 2.26 -9.51 -7.64
CA GLY A 341 1.96 -8.55 -8.71
C GLY A 341 2.90 -7.35 -8.66
N GLY A 342 2.85 -6.49 -9.69
CA GLY A 342 3.67 -5.29 -9.79
C GLY A 342 4.06 -4.92 -11.21
N ASN A 343 4.98 -3.97 -11.31
CA ASN A 343 5.74 -3.59 -12.51
C ASN A 343 7.14 -3.08 -12.09
N GLU A 344 7.80 -2.29 -12.94
CA GLU A 344 9.14 -1.74 -12.65
C GLU A 344 9.17 -0.58 -11.61
N HIS A 345 8.01 -0.11 -11.14
CA HIS A 345 7.89 1.03 -10.21
C HIS A 345 7.14 0.71 -8.90
N TYR A 346 6.30 -0.33 -8.90
CA TYR A 346 5.57 -0.79 -7.72
C TYR A 346 5.50 -2.32 -7.67
N SER A 347 5.41 -2.86 -6.46
CA SER A 347 5.14 -4.28 -6.20
C SER A 347 3.87 -4.43 -5.37
N THR A 348 3.22 -5.60 -5.46
CA THR A 348 2.02 -5.96 -4.72
C THR A 348 2.21 -7.26 -3.95
N TRP A 349 1.99 -7.21 -2.64
CA TRP A 349 2.01 -8.35 -1.71
C TRP A 349 0.59 -8.66 -1.24
N HIS A 350 0.35 -9.91 -0.83
CA HIS A 350 -0.92 -10.36 -0.27
C HIS A 350 -0.70 -10.82 1.18
N VAL A 351 -1.63 -10.52 2.07
CA VAL A 351 -1.57 -10.97 3.48
C VAL A 351 -2.97 -11.23 4.04
N GLU A 352 -3.13 -12.32 4.79
CA GLU A 352 -4.34 -12.65 5.54
C GLU A 352 -4.02 -12.74 7.04
N ILE A 353 -4.52 -11.79 7.82
CA ILE A 353 -4.27 -11.72 9.27
C ILE A 353 -5.58 -11.99 10.03
N PRO A 354 -5.70 -13.06 10.83
CA PRO A 354 -6.86 -13.27 11.69
C PRO A 354 -7.02 -12.11 12.69
N ALA A 355 -8.21 -11.52 12.77
CA ALA A 355 -8.47 -10.40 13.65
C ALA A 355 -8.75 -10.89 15.08
N ASP A 356 -7.86 -10.55 16.03
CA ASP A 356 -7.88 -11.06 17.42
C ASP A 356 -8.24 -10.00 18.48
N ASN A 357 -8.49 -8.76 18.07
CA ASN A 357 -8.85 -7.63 18.94
C ASN A 357 -10.02 -6.79 18.38
N VAL A 358 -11.04 -7.42 17.77
CA VAL A 358 -12.20 -6.70 17.22
C VAL A 358 -13.05 -6.12 18.36
N THR A 359 -13.15 -4.79 18.43
CA THR A 359 -13.72 -4.06 19.59
C THR A 359 -15.04 -3.34 19.32
N GLY A 360 -15.45 -3.23 18.05
CA GLY A 360 -16.68 -2.53 17.63
C GLY A 360 -16.66 -2.19 16.14
N LEU A 361 -17.77 -1.64 15.63
CA LEU A 361 -17.95 -1.35 14.20
C LEU A 361 -17.28 -0.06 13.71
N GLU A 362 -17.21 0.97 14.56
CA GLU A 362 -16.77 2.31 14.18
C GLU A 362 -15.31 2.59 14.58
N ASN A 363 -14.66 3.52 13.86
CA ASN A 363 -13.31 4.04 14.15
C ASN A 363 -12.20 2.98 14.11
N GLN A 364 -12.38 1.91 13.33
CA GLN A 364 -11.37 0.89 13.09
C GLN A 364 -10.44 1.30 11.95
N GLU A 365 -9.15 0.98 12.05
CA GLU A 365 -8.13 1.37 11.07
C GLU A 365 -6.91 0.43 11.08
N TYR A 366 -6.09 0.53 10.04
CA TYR A 366 -4.76 -0.08 9.99
C TYR A 366 -3.72 0.85 9.37
N TRP A 367 -2.47 0.58 9.72
CA TRP A 367 -1.28 1.24 9.22
C TRP A 367 -0.45 0.24 8.42
N VAL A 368 -0.19 0.56 7.15
CA VAL A 368 0.80 -0.13 6.32
C VAL A 368 2.14 0.57 6.50
N ILE A 369 3.15 -0.19 6.93
CA ILE A 369 4.48 0.33 7.29
C ILE A 369 5.53 -0.35 6.43
N SER A 370 6.10 0.39 5.49
CA SER A 370 7.10 -0.04 4.51
C SER A 370 8.51 0.30 5.02
N GLN A 371 9.20 -0.65 5.67
CA GLN A 371 10.52 -0.44 6.28
C GLN A 371 11.66 -0.82 5.33
N HIS A 372 12.71 -0.01 5.31
CA HIS A 372 13.92 -0.21 4.50
C HIS A 372 15.14 -0.29 5.44
N ASP A 373 15.64 -1.49 5.71
CA ASP A 373 16.64 -1.75 6.75
C ASP A 373 18.04 -1.21 6.41
N GLU A 374 18.32 -0.89 5.15
CA GLU A 374 19.58 -0.31 4.71
C GLU A 374 19.69 1.20 5.01
N TYR A 375 18.58 1.86 5.34
CA TYR A 375 18.47 3.31 5.50
C TYR A 375 17.95 3.72 6.89
N ASP A 376 18.29 4.93 7.32
CA ASP A 376 17.80 5.55 8.55
C ASP A 376 17.57 7.07 8.37
N TYR A 377 17.34 7.80 9.47
CA TYR A 377 17.10 9.25 9.45
C TYR A 377 18.38 10.09 9.63
N THR A 378 19.57 9.51 9.53
CA THR A 378 20.85 10.25 9.61
C THR A 378 21.20 10.95 8.28
N ASN A 379 22.40 11.54 8.18
CA ASN A 379 22.88 12.19 6.96
C ASN A 379 24.42 12.25 6.95
N GLU A 380 25.00 12.20 5.75
CA GLU A 380 26.46 12.27 5.53
C GLU A 380 27.11 13.62 5.90
N PHE A 381 26.30 14.62 6.27
CA PHE A 381 26.74 15.97 6.59
C PHE A 381 26.96 16.20 8.09
N GLY A 382 26.70 15.19 8.94
CA GLY A 382 26.95 15.24 10.39
C GLY A 382 25.94 16.08 11.18
N VAL A 383 24.78 16.41 10.61
CA VAL A 383 23.71 17.14 11.31
C VAL A 383 22.89 16.15 12.14
N ASN A 384 23.10 16.16 13.46
CA ASN A 384 22.39 15.27 14.37
C ASN A 384 20.88 15.59 14.45
N ASN A 385 20.07 14.56 14.65
CA ASN A 385 18.65 14.64 14.98
C ASN A 385 18.28 13.52 15.98
N LEU A 386 17.08 13.58 16.58
CA LEU A 386 16.65 12.61 17.61
C LEU A 386 15.95 11.37 17.05
N ALA A 387 15.62 11.33 15.75
CA ALA A 387 15.17 10.10 15.10
C ALA A 387 16.35 9.11 15.01
N GLY A 388 17.54 9.61 14.66
CA GLY A 388 18.81 8.89 14.71
C GLY A 388 18.83 7.69 13.77
N THR A 389 19.42 6.57 14.23
CA THR A 389 19.53 5.32 13.47
C THR A 389 18.28 4.43 13.57
N ASP A 390 17.11 5.02 13.83
CA ASP A 390 15.83 4.33 13.63
C ASP A 390 15.65 4.07 12.12
N LYS A 391 15.14 2.88 11.76
CA LYS A 391 15.00 2.49 10.36
C LYS A 391 14.07 3.41 9.59
N LEU A 392 14.44 3.69 8.35
CA LEU A 392 13.65 4.48 7.42
C LEU A 392 12.39 3.71 7.06
N ALA A 393 11.23 4.36 7.11
CA ALA A 393 9.96 3.73 6.82
C ALA A 393 8.94 4.73 6.25
N ALA A 394 8.21 4.31 5.22
CA ALA A 394 7.01 5.01 4.77
C ALA A 394 5.78 4.44 5.48
N LEU A 395 4.86 5.32 5.91
CA LEU A 395 3.69 4.93 6.69
C LEU A 395 2.40 5.45 6.03
N PHE A 396 1.42 4.57 5.88
CA PHE A 396 0.13 4.87 5.26
C PHE A 396 -1.00 4.40 6.19
N ARG A 397 -2.00 5.26 6.41
CA ARG A 397 -3.13 5.02 7.33
C ARG A 397 -4.39 4.78 6.51
N CYS A 398 -5.05 3.65 6.74
CA CYS A 398 -6.24 3.22 6.00
C CYS A 398 -7.40 2.99 6.98
N PRO A 399 -8.62 3.46 6.69
CA PRO A 399 -9.80 3.10 7.47
C PRO A 399 -10.15 1.62 7.22
N LEU A 400 -10.64 0.93 8.25
CA LEU A 400 -11.15 -0.44 8.14
C LEU A 400 -12.66 -0.43 8.28
N THR A 401 -13.35 -1.11 7.37
CA THR A 401 -14.77 -1.42 7.54
C THR A 401 -14.89 -2.71 8.35
N VAL A 402 -15.66 -2.69 9.44
CA VAL A 402 -16.03 -3.89 10.20
C VAL A 402 -17.52 -4.13 10.04
N LEU A 403 -17.88 -5.38 9.75
CA LEU A 403 -19.23 -5.80 9.37
C LEU A 403 -20.08 -6.13 10.62
N GLY A 404 -21.40 -5.90 10.53
CA GLY A 404 -22.33 -6.14 11.64
C GLY A 404 -22.65 -7.61 11.91
N GLU A 405 -22.21 -8.51 11.03
CA GLU A 405 -22.47 -9.94 11.02
C GLU A 405 -21.32 -10.65 10.26
N PRO A 406 -21.05 -11.94 10.51
CA PRO A 406 -20.04 -12.68 9.77
C PRO A 406 -20.37 -12.75 8.27
N VAL A 407 -19.32 -12.71 7.43
CA VAL A 407 -19.43 -13.07 6.02
C VAL A 407 -19.43 -14.59 5.93
N SER A 408 -20.45 -15.16 5.29
CA SER A 408 -20.43 -16.55 4.83
C SER A 408 -20.05 -16.61 3.36
N ASP A 409 -19.16 -17.54 3.08
CA ASP A 409 -18.50 -17.89 1.83
C ASP A 409 -18.81 -19.36 1.46
N LEU A 410 -19.98 -19.85 1.88
CA LEU A 410 -20.61 -21.04 1.28
C LEU A 410 -20.92 -20.74 -0.19
N GLU A 411 -20.70 -21.70 -1.09
CA GLU A 411 -21.06 -21.58 -2.52
C GLU A 411 -21.66 -22.91 -3.00
N VAL A 412 -22.88 -22.91 -3.56
CA VAL A 412 -23.53 -24.12 -4.10
C VAL A 412 -22.92 -24.50 -5.45
N ILE A 413 -22.16 -25.59 -5.47
CA ILE A 413 -21.46 -26.10 -6.67
C ILE A 413 -22.39 -26.97 -7.52
N SER A 414 -23.29 -27.76 -6.92
CA SER A 414 -24.31 -28.51 -7.66
C SER A 414 -25.51 -28.92 -6.79
N PRO A 415 -26.75 -28.94 -7.32
CA PRO A 415 -27.15 -28.34 -8.59
C PRO A 415 -27.04 -26.80 -8.54
N ASN A 416 -26.40 -26.19 -9.53
CA ASN A 416 -26.19 -24.73 -9.60
C ASN A 416 -26.89 -24.05 -10.81
N GLY A 417 -27.47 -24.81 -11.74
CA GLY A 417 -28.32 -24.25 -12.79
C GLY A 417 -28.33 -25.05 -14.09
N GLY A 418 -29.53 -25.36 -14.58
CA GLY A 418 -29.75 -26.07 -15.84
C GLY A 418 -29.60 -27.59 -15.78
N GLU A 419 -29.30 -28.18 -14.62
CA GLU A 419 -29.33 -29.63 -14.45
C GLU A 419 -30.75 -30.20 -14.56
N ILE A 420 -30.85 -31.49 -14.88
CA ILE A 420 -32.10 -32.25 -14.86
C ILE A 420 -31.96 -33.39 -13.85
N LEU A 421 -32.59 -33.20 -12.69
CA LEU A 421 -32.68 -34.18 -11.62
C LEU A 421 -33.91 -35.06 -11.85
N TRP A 422 -33.76 -36.38 -11.70
CA TRP A 422 -34.82 -37.34 -12.00
C TRP A 422 -35.53 -37.78 -10.72
N MET A 423 -36.86 -37.68 -10.71
CA MET A 423 -37.68 -38.01 -9.54
C MET A 423 -37.44 -39.45 -9.05
N ALA A 424 -37.44 -39.63 -7.73
CA ALA A 424 -37.13 -40.85 -7.00
C ALA A 424 -35.68 -41.41 -7.15
N MET A 425 -34.80 -40.78 -7.93
CA MET A 425 -33.37 -41.09 -7.94
C MET A 425 -32.64 -40.38 -6.79
N SER A 426 -31.33 -40.61 -6.67
CA SER A 426 -30.42 -39.78 -5.86
C SER A 426 -29.75 -38.69 -6.71
N HIS A 427 -29.31 -37.61 -6.07
CA HIS A 427 -28.34 -36.65 -6.60
C HIS A 427 -27.42 -36.15 -5.49
N GLU A 428 -26.15 -35.93 -5.80
CA GLU A 428 -25.17 -35.42 -4.85
C GLU A 428 -25.16 -33.89 -4.87
N ILE A 429 -25.58 -33.28 -3.76
CA ILE A 429 -25.48 -31.84 -3.56
C ILE A 429 -24.05 -31.53 -3.14
N LEU A 430 -23.42 -30.59 -3.82
CA LEU A 430 -22.03 -30.18 -3.60
C LEU A 430 -21.98 -28.69 -3.27
N TRP A 431 -21.13 -28.29 -2.34
CA TRP A 431 -20.87 -26.89 -1.99
C TRP A 431 -19.43 -26.68 -1.56
N ASP A 432 -18.89 -25.47 -1.73
CA ASP A 432 -17.69 -25.08 -0.99
C ASP A 432 -18.08 -24.85 0.47
N THR A 433 -17.36 -25.50 1.38
CA THR A 433 -17.59 -25.43 2.83
C THR A 433 -17.41 -24.03 3.41
N GLY A 434 -16.73 -23.13 2.69
CA GLY A 434 -16.43 -21.79 3.15
C GLY A 434 -15.53 -21.75 4.39
N SER A 435 -15.69 -20.68 5.17
CA SER A 435 -14.75 -20.28 6.21
C SER A 435 -14.81 -21.10 7.49
N SER A 436 -13.68 -21.09 8.21
CA SER A 436 -13.43 -21.88 9.41
C SER A 436 -14.29 -21.43 10.61
N GLY A 437 -15.52 -21.93 10.66
CA GLY A 437 -16.47 -21.74 11.77
C GLY A 437 -17.77 -22.53 11.59
N ILE A 438 -18.25 -22.65 10.35
CA ILE A 438 -19.46 -23.39 10.02
C ILE A 438 -19.22 -24.89 10.25
N SER A 439 -19.77 -25.42 11.35
CA SER A 439 -19.55 -26.82 11.75
C SER A 439 -20.55 -27.77 11.09
N ASN A 440 -21.82 -27.36 11.00
CA ASN A 440 -22.90 -28.09 10.36
C ASN A 440 -23.71 -27.15 9.48
N VAL A 441 -24.18 -27.65 8.33
CA VAL A 441 -25.12 -26.94 7.45
C VAL A 441 -26.52 -27.58 7.49
N LYS A 442 -27.53 -26.74 7.28
CA LYS A 442 -28.88 -27.11 6.86
C LYS A 442 -28.96 -27.02 5.34
N ILE A 443 -29.70 -27.94 4.71
CA ILE A 443 -29.95 -27.90 3.26
C ILE A 443 -31.46 -27.89 3.01
N GLU A 444 -31.92 -26.96 2.18
CA GLU A 444 -33.32 -26.73 1.82
C GLU A 444 -33.47 -26.65 0.29
N TRP A 445 -34.67 -26.92 -0.22
CA TRP A 445 -35.04 -26.65 -1.61
C TRP A 445 -36.37 -25.90 -1.71
N SER A 446 -36.60 -25.30 -2.87
CA SER A 446 -37.78 -24.50 -3.18
C SER A 446 -38.18 -24.65 -4.64
N THR A 447 -39.47 -24.44 -4.92
CA THR A 447 -40.03 -24.28 -6.26
C THR A 447 -40.49 -22.85 -6.58
N ASP A 448 -40.33 -21.91 -5.64
CA ASP A 448 -40.73 -20.49 -5.78
C ASP A 448 -39.62 -19.47 -5.47
N ASN A 449 -38.36 -19.91 -5.52
CA ASN A 449 -37.18 -19.13 -5.12
C ASN A 449 -37.24 -18.66 -3.65
N PHE A 450 -37.60 -19.58 -2.75
CA PHE A 450 -37.65 -19.43 -1.30
C PHE A 450 -38.55 -18.28 -0.79
N GLN A 451 -39.60 -17.91 -1.55
CA GLN A 451 -40.53 -16.83 -1.20
C GLN A 451 -41.60 -17.29 -0.22
N SER A 452 -42.17 -18.48 -0.44
CA SER A 452 -43.20 -19.09 0.40
C SER A 452 -43.09 -20.62 0.48
N ASP A 453 -42.44 -21.23 -0.51
CA ASP A 453 -42.15 -22.65 -0.56
C ASP A 453 -40.72 -22.91 -0.09
N VAL A 454 -40.59 -23.40 1.14
CA VAL A 454 -39.29 -23.78 1.74
C VAL A 454 -39.40 -25.20 2.28
N ARG A 455 -38.60 -26.11 1.73
CA ARG A 455 -38.69 -27.55 2.00
C ARG A 455 -37.32 -28.06 2.46
N THR A 456 -37.20 -28.48 3.71
CA THR A 456 -35.94 -29.07 4.21
C THR A 456 -35.59 -30.37 3.47
N ILE A 457 -34.33 -30.50 3.05
CA ILE A 457 -33.70 -31.77 2.67
C ILE A 457 -33.09 -32.41 3.93
N VAL A 458 -32.26 -31.66 4.67
CA VAL A 458 -31.70 -32.06 5.97
C VAL A 458 -31.59 -30.85 6.92
N GLU A 459 -32.09 -30.98 8.15
CA GLU A 459 -32.07 -29.89 9.15
C GLU A 459 -30.65 -29.59 9.69
N SER A 460 -29.77 -30.60 9.71
CA SER A 460 -28.37 -30.45 10.13
C SER A 460 -27.54 -31.64 9.64
N THR A 461 -26.45 -31.36 8.92
CA THR A 461 -25.43 -32.32 8.45
C THR A 461 -24.04 -31.68 8.63
N PRO A 462 -22.94 -32.43 8.80
CA PRO A 462 -21.61 -31.84 8.89
C PRO A 462 -21.27 -30.97 7.67
N ASN A 463 -20.47 -29.92 7.86
CA ASN A 463 -19.99 -29.08 6.77
C ASN A 463 -18.75 -29.72 6.10
N ASP A 464 -18.97 -30.77 5.31
CA ASP A 464 -17.92 -31.52 4.60
C ASP A 464 -17.99 -31.42 3.06
N GLY A 465 -18.85 -30.54 2.54
CA GLY A 465 -18.93 -30.16 1.12
C GLY A 465 -19.79 -31.08 0.25
N SER A 466 -20.40 -32.13 0.81
CA SER A 466 -21.20 -33.09 0.05
C SER A 466 -22.41 -33.63 0.82
N TYR A 467 -23.55 -33.77 0.14
CA TYR A 467 -24.74 -34.42 0.70
C TYR A 467 -25.54 -35.19 -0.35
N MET A 468 -25.72 -36.49 -0.13
CA MET A 468 -26.50 -37.34 -1.02
C MET A 468 -28.01 -37.15 -0.80
N TRP A 469 -28.65 -36.34 -1.64
CA TRP A 469 -30.10 -36.15 -1.64
C TRP A 469 -30.77 -37.40 -2.21
N VAL A 470 -31.40 -38.21 -1.35
CA VAL A 470 -32.17 -39.38 -1.78
C VAL A 470 -33.41 -39.59 -0.89
N PRO A 471 -34.59 -39.90 -1.46
CA PRO A 471 -34.96 -39.76 -2.87
C PRO A 471 -35.23 -38.29 -3.24
N ILE A 472 -34.97 -37.93 -4.51
CA ILE A 472 -35.48 -36.67 -5.09
C ILE A 472 -37.02 -36.71 -5.07
N PRO A 473 -37.71 -35.70 -4.51
CA PRO A 473 -39.17 -35.67 -4.39
C PRO A 473 -39.92 -35.76 -5.72
N ASN A 474 -41.11 -36.35 -5.67
CA ASN A 474 -42.00 -36.54 -6.83
C ASN A 474 -42.79 -35.25 -7.16
N VAL A 475 -42.10 -34.22 -7.65
CA VAL A 475 -42.66 -32.92 -8.09
C VAL A 475 -42.02 -32.52 -9.42
N GLU A 476 -42.80 -32.48 -10.52
CA GLU A 476 -42.29 -31.97 -11.82
C GLU A 476 -42.23 -30.44 -11.81
N THR A 477 -41.06 -29.85 -12.10
CA THR A 477 -40.81 -28.41 -12.04
C THR A 477 -39.57 -28.03 -12.84
N ASP A 478 -39.58 -26.87 -13.47
CA ASP A 478 -38.45 -26.23 -14.17
C ASP A 478 -37.90 -25.00 -13.42
N THR A 479 -38.31 -24.80 -12.15
CA THR A 479 -37.99 -23.62 -11.31
C THR A 479 -37.43 -24.00 -9.94
N ALA A 480 -36.73 -25.13 -9.84
CA ALA A 480 -36.19 -25.58 -8.57
C ALA A 480 -34.90 -24.82 -8.18
N ARG A 481 -34.76 -24.52 -6.89
CA ARG A 481 -33.55 -23.98 -6.24
C ARG A 481 -33.18 -24.83 -5.03
N VAL A 482 -31.88 -24.87 -4.71
CA VAL A 482 -31.35 -25.45 -3.48
C VAL A 482 -30.57 -24.38 -2.71
N ARG A 483 -30.63 -24.43 -1.38
CA ARG A 483 -29.93 -23.53 -0.47
C ARG A 483 -29.18 -24.34 0.57
N VAL A 484 -27.92 -23.96 0.81
CA VAL A 484 -27.08 -24.46 1.89
C VAL A 484 -26.87 -23.31 2.88
N SER A 485 -27.09 -23.55 4.17
CA SER A 485 -27.04 -22.50 5.21
C SER A 485 -26.43 -23.03 6.50
N ASP A 486 -25.61 -22.23 7.18
CA ASP A 486 -25.12 -22.57 8.52
C ASP A 486 -26.28 -22.74 9.51
N VAL A 487 -26.24 -23.82 10.30
CA VAL A 487 -27.25 -24.11 11.35
C VAL A 487 -27.18 -23.09 12.50
N ALA A 488 -26.03 -22.43 12.72
CA ALA A 488 -25.91 -21.33 13.68
C ALA A 488 -26.28 -19.95 13.08
N GLY A 489 -26.61 -19.88 11.79
CA GLY A 489 -27.11 -18.67 11.12
C GLY A 489 -26.03 -17.66 10.68
N SER A 490 -24.76 -18.03 10.61
CA SER A 490 -23.68 -17.15 10.12
C SER A 490 -23.73 -16.87 8.60
N GLY A 491 -24.57 -17.59 7.85
CA GLY A 491 -24.97 -17.22 6.49
C GLY A 491 -25.48 -18.40 5.67
N SER A 492 -25.70 -18.15 4.37
CA SER A 492 -26.26 -19.13 3.44
C SER A 492 -26.04 -18.73 1.99
N ASP A 493 -25.90 -19.72 1.11
CA ASP A 493 -25.90 -19.52 -0.35
C ASP A 493 -26.98 -20.37 -1.05
N THR A 494 -27.41 -19.92 -2.23
CA THR A 494 -28.51 -20.47 -3.01
C THR A 494 -28.12 -20.54 -4.49
N SER A 495 -28.29 -21.72 -5.09
CA SER A 495 -27.93 -22.01 -6.49
C SER A 495 -28.32 -20.89 -7.48
N ASP A 496 -27.36 -20.42 -8.28
CA ASP A 496 -27.51 -19.33 -9.26
C ASP A 496 -28.74 -19.52 -10.17
N GLY A 497 -28.82 -20.69 -10.81
CA GLY A 497 -29.78 -21.03 -11.84
C GLY A 497 -30.88 -21.99 -11.41
N ASP A 498 -31.95 -22.01 -12.18
CA ASP A 498 -33.04 -22.97 -12.05
C ASP A 498 -32.58 -24.36 -12.50
N PHE A 499 -32.76 -25.39 -11.67
CA PHE A 499 -32.67 -26.78 -12.12
C PHE A 499 -34.05 -27.38 -12.33
N THR A 500 -34.13 -28.39 -13.20
CA THR A 500 -35.37 -29.10 -13.51
C THR A 500 -35.46 -30.38 -12.69
N ILE A 501 -36.63 -30.64 -12.08
CA ILE A 501 -36.98 -31.96 -11.55
C ILE A 501 -37.98 -32.60 -12.52
N ALA A 502 -37.63 -33.75 -13.10
CA ALA A 502 -38.36 -34.38 -14.20
C ALA A 502 -38.65 -35.87 -13.99
N LEU A 503 -39.69 -36.40 -14.64
CA LEU A 503 -39.97 -37.83 -14.64
C LEU A 503 -38.92 -38.58 -15.48
N PRO A 504 -38.33 -39.68 -14.97
CA PRO A 504 -37.31 -40.43 -15.70
C PRO A 504 -37.82 -40.88 -17.07
N VAL A 505 -36.99 -40.73 -18.11
CA VAL A 505 -37.38 -40.87 -19.53
C VAL A 505 -37.99 -42.24 -19.85
N TRP A 506 -37.63 -43.29 -19.11
CA TRP A 506 -38.19 -44.63 -19.27
C TRP A 506 -39.66 -44.78 -18.79
N LEU A 507 -40.20 -43.80 -18.06
CA LEU A 507 -41.59 -43.79 -17.60
C LEU A 507 -42.56 -43.11 -18.60
N LYS A 508 -42.09 -42.23 -19.50
CA LYS A 508 -42.93 -41.49 -20.45
C LYS A 508 -43.45 -42.32 -21.66
N PHE A 509 -43.58 -43.65 -21.49
CA PHE A 509 -44.07 -44.60 -22.50
C PHE A 509 -45.40 -45.29 -22.14
N GLN A 510 -46.10 -44.83 -21.11
CA GLN A 510 -47.51 -45.17 -20.86
C GLN A 510 -48.37 -43.90 -20.87
N ASP A 511 -48.80 -43.48 -22.07
CA ASP A 511 -50.18 -42.99 -22.32
C ASP A 511 -50.39 -42.64 -23.80
N GLU A 512 -50.78 -43.64 -24.60
CA GLU A 512 -51.82 -43.58 -25.65
C GLU A 512 -51.85 -44.92 -26.39
N VAL A 513 -52.94 -45.69 -26.23
CA VAL A 513 -53.17 -46.95 -26.97
C VAL A 513 -54.56 -46.96 -27.60
N GLU A 514 -54.76 -46.13 -28.62
CA GLU A 514 -55.87 -46.28 -29.55
C GLU A 514 -55.50 -47.26 -30.69
N VAL A 515 -55.91 -48.53 -30.59
CA VAL A 515 -56.09 -49.37 -31.78
C VAL A 515 -57.32 -50.27 -31.65
N SER A 516 -58.22 -50.18 -32.64
CA SER A 516 -59.37 -51.08 -32.77
C SER A 516 -59.00 -52.44 -33.38
N ASN A 517 -59.85 -53.45 -33.16
CA ASN A 517 -59.80 -54.77 -33.82
C ASN A 517 -58.56 -55.65 -33.52
N SER A 518 -58.48 -56.11 -32.27
CA SER A 518 -58.27 -57.53 -31.95
C SER A 518 -57.01 -58.25 -32.48
N THR A 519 -55.85 -57.59 -32.47
CA THR A 519 -54.56 -58.28 -32.23
C THR A 519 -53.55 -57.31 -31.61
N VAL A 520 -52.97 -57.67 -30.46
CA VAL A 520 -51.84 -56.94 -29.86
C VAL A 520 -50.57 -57.74 -30.13
N SER A 521 -49.63 -57.15 -30.88
CA SER A 521 -48.33 -57.74 -31.16
C SER A 521 -47.24 -57.06 -30.34
N PHE A 522 -46.80 -57.70 -29.26
CA PHE A 522 -45.66 -57.23 -28.47
C PHE A 522 -44.37 -57.36 -29.28
N ALA A 523 -43.68 -56.24 -29.52
CA ALA A 523 -42.34 -56.25 -30.13
C ALA A 523 -41.32 -56.69 -29.07
N THR A 524 -40.88 -57.95 -29.13
CA THR A 524 -39.83 -58.47 -28.24
C THR A 524 -38.48 -57.85 -28.56
N TRP A 525 -38.08 -56.80 -27.83
CA TRP A 525 -36.77 -56.19 -27.97
C TRP A 525 -35.72 -57.00 -27.19
N THR A 526 -34.63 -57.39 -27.86
CA THR A 526 -33.53 -58.12 -27.24
C THR A 526 -32.61 -57.15 -26.48
N PRO A 527 -32.45 -57.25 -25.15
CA PRO A 527 -31.57 -56.34 -24.42
C PRO A 527 -30.11 -56.50 -24.87
N ARG A 528 -29.38 -55.38 -24.95
CA ARG A 528 -27.92 -55.42 -24.86
C ARG A 528 -27.54 -55.68 -23.38
N PRO A 529 -26.46 -56.42 -23.09
CA PRO A 529 -26.12 -56.80 -21.73
C PRO A 529 -25.74 -55.58 -20.87
N TYR A 530 -26.24 -55.56 -19.64
CA TYR A 530 -26.10 -54.48 -18.65
C TYR A 530 -25.82 -55.09 -17.27
N GLU A 531 -24.66 -55.73 -17.10
CA GLU A 531 -24.28 -56.52 -15.92
C GLU A 531 -23.78 -55.67 -14.73
N GLN A 532 -24.32 -54.46 -14.51
CA GLN A 532 -23.81 -53.54 -13.47
C GLN A 532 -24.84 -52.78 -12.61
N TRP A 533 -26.15 -52.98 -12.79
CA TRP A 533 -27.18 -52.22 -12.04
C TRP A 533 -28.35 -53.08 -11.54
N LEU A 534 -28.04 -54.11 -10.75
CA LEU A 534 -29.04 -54.92 -10.03
C LEU A 534 -28.58 -55.25 -8.61
N ASP A 535 -28.41 -54.20 -7.79
CA ASP A 535 -28.24 -54.31 -6.32
C ASP A 535 -29.07 -53.25 -5.57
N GLU A 536 -29.33 -52.07 -6.17
CA GLU A 536 -30.08 -50.98 -5.51
C GLU A 536 -31.61 -51.17 -5.50
N PHE A 537 -32.17 -51.99 -6.39
CA PHE A 537 -33.63 -52.09 -6.59
C PHE A 537 -34.36 -53.13 -5.71
N SER A 538 -33.64 -53.90 -4.88
CA SER A 538 -34.21 -55.05 -4.16
C SER A 538 -34.80 -54.76 -2.77
N THR A 539 -34.70 -53.52 -2.27
CA THR A 539 -34.88 -53.23 -0.83
C THR A 539 -36.15 -52.41 -0.50
N ALA A 540 -36.96 -52.05 -1.50
CA ALA A 540 -38.06 -51.08 -1.36
C ALA A 540 -39.49 -51.65 -1.35
N ILE A 541 -39.70 -52.97 -1.48
CA ILE A 541 -41.05 -53.57 -1.54
C ILE A 541 -41.20 -54.71 -0.52
N SER A 542 -41.76 -54.38 0.65
CA SER A 542 -42.37 -55.37 1.55
C SER A 542 -43.73 -55.81 0.98
N GLN A 543 -44.01 -57.12 0.96
CA GLN A 543 -45.23 -57.68 0.40
C GLN A 543 -46.44 -57.54 1.34
N ASP A 544 -47.51 -56.89 0.86
CA ASP A 544 -48.89 -57.13 1.31
C ASP A 544 -49.61 -58.05 0.30
N SER A 545 -50.59 -58.82 0.78
CA SER A 545 -51.01 -60.07 0.12
C SER A 545 -51.89 -59.96 -1.13
N ASP A 546 -52.47 -58.79 -1.41
CA ASP A 546 -53.69 -58.71 -2.21
C ASP A 546 -53.50 -58.25 -3.67
N GLY A 547 -52.23 -58.13 -4.11
CA GLY A 547 -51.86 -58.34 -5.52
C GLY A 547 -52.34 -57.31 -6.54
N MET A 548 -52.61 -56.07 -6.15
CA MET A 548 -52.84 -54.95 -7.07
C MET A 548 -51.87 -53.80 -6.81
N ALA A 549 -51.39 -53.18 -7.88
CA ALA A 549 -50.48 -52.03 -7.83
C ALA A 549 -51.23 -50.70 -8.03
N HIS A 550 -50.75 -49.67 -7.35
CA HIS A 550 -51.09 -48.26 -7.52
C HIS A 550 -49.80 -47.44 -7.55
#